data_AF-A0A4Q2Y3L8-F1
#
_entry.id   AF-A0A4Q2Y3L8-F1
#
_cell.length_a   1.000
_cell.length_b   1.000
_cell.length_c   1.000
_cell.angle_alpha   90.00
_cell.angle_beta   90.00
_cell.angle_gamma   90.00
#
_symmetry.space_group_name_H-M   'P 1'
#
loop_
_entity.id
_entity.type
_entity.pdbx_description
1 polymer ?
#
loop_
_entity_poly.entity_id
_entity_poly.type
_entity_poly.pdbx_seq_one_letter_code
_entity_poly.pdbx_strand_id
1 'polypeptide(L)' 'MTAVPKHLPLSVDDYLEGELRSEVKHEYLGGEVHAMSGGTNRHHTISGNISVSCSVL' A
#
# COMPACT_ATOMS: atom_id res chain seq x y z
N MET A 1 -10.86 28.02 -12.89
CA MET A 1 -11.27 26.88 -12.04
C MET A 1 -11.18 25.63 -12.90
N THR A 2 -10.04 24.94 -12.89
CA THR A 2 -9.85 23.72 -13.70
C THR A 2 -10.37 22.54 -12.89
N ALA A 3 -11.36 21.81 -13.41
CA ALA A 3 -11.92 20.65 -12.74
C ALA A 3 -10.88 19.51 -12.71
N VAL A 4 -10.59 19.00 -11.51
CA VAL A 4 -9.75 17.81 -11.32
C VAL A 4 -10.51 16.60 -11.87
N PRO A 5 -9.91 15.77 -12.74
CA PRO A 5 -10.59 14.60 -13.29
C PRO A 5 -11.01 13.67 -12.15
N LYS A 6 -12.26 13.20 -12.22
CA LYS A 6 -12.79 12.23 -11.27
C LYS A 6 -12.07 10.91 -11.50
N HIS A 7 -11.29 10.45 -10.52
CA HIS A 7 -10.65 9.14 -10.59
C HIS A 7 -11.73 8.07 -10.74
N LEU A 8 -11.67 7.31 -11.83
CA LEU A 8 -12.50 6.12 -11.99
C LEU A 8 -11.95 5.03 -11.08
N PRO A 9 -12.82 4.16 -10.52
CA PRO A 9 -12.38 3.03 -9.72
C PRO A 9 -11.48 2.12 -10.58
N LEU A 10 -10.27 1.85 -10.10
CA LEU A 10 -9.30 0.97 -10.75
C LEU A 10 -9.73 -0.49 -10.53
N SER A 11 -9.53 -1.38 -11.52
CA SER A 11 -9.74 -2.81 -11.31
C SER A 11 -8.58 -3.43 -10.52
N VAL A 12 -8.81 -4.61 -9.92
CA VAL A 12 -7.76 -5.31 -9.17
C VAL A 12 -6.64 -5.78 -10.11
N ASP A 13 -6.96 -6.28 -11.30
CA ASP A 13 -5.96 -6.72 -12.27
C ASP A 13 -5.08 -5.55 -12.74
N ASP A 14 -5.69 -4.40 -13.07
CA ASP A 14 -4.94 -3.20 -13.47
C ASP A 14 -4.05 -2.68 -12.33
N TYR A 15 -4.51 -2.77 -11.08
CA TYR A 15 -3.71 -2.44 -9.91
C TYR A 15 -2.49 -3.36 -9.79
N LEU A 16 -2.68 -4.68 -9.92
CA LEU A 16 -1.60 -5.65 -9.79
C LEU A 16 -0.54 -5.48 -10.90
N GLU A 17 -0.97 -5.25 -12.14
CA GLU A 17 -0.04 -4.97 -13.25
C GLU A 17 0.75 -3.67 -13.05
N GLY A 18 0.09 -2.63 -12.50
CA GLY A 18 0.73 -1.37 -12.15
C GLY A 18 1.72 -1.51 -11.00
N GLU A 19 1.34 -2.23 -9.94
CA GLU A 19 2.17 -2.43 -8.74
C GLU A 19 3.47 -3.19 -9.06
N LEU A 20 3.43 -4.16 -9.99
CA LEU A 20 4.63 -4.89 -10.44
C LEU A 20 5.70 -4.00 -11.07
N ARG A 21 5.30 -2.87 -11.66
CA ARG A 21 6.19 -1.92 -12.33
C ARG A 21 6.53 -0.70 -11.48
N SER A 22 5.84 -0.54 -10.35
CA SER A 22 5.97 0.64 -9.51
C SER A 22 7.23 0.55 -8.63
N GLU A 23 7.96 1.66 -8.54
CA GLU A 23 9.12 1.79 -7.65
C GLU A 23 8.69 1.98 -6.18
N VAL A 24 7.48 2.52 -5.98
CA VAL A 24 6.89 2.78 -4.66
C VAL A 24 5.72 1.83 -4.45
N LYS A 25 5.56 1.34 -3.22
CA LYS A 25 4.43 0.46 -2.89
C LYS A 25 3.15 1.23 -2.69
N HIS A 26 2.06 0.66 -3.16
CA HIS A 26 0.73 1.21 -2.96
C HIS A 26 -0.17 0.23 -2.20
N GLU A 27 -1.32 0.74 -1.74
CA GLU A 27 -2.40 -0.03 -1.14
C GLU A 27 -3.67 0.18 -1.96
N TYR A 28 -4.29 -0.92 -2.39
CA TYR A 28 -5.56 -0.90 -3.09
C TYR A 28 -6.73 -1.06 -2.11
N LEU A 29 -7.62 -0.08 -2.06
CA LEU A 29 -8.79 -0.04 -1.20
C LEU A 29 -10.05 0.25 -2.04
N GLY A 30 -10.82 -0.79 -2.36
CA GLY A 30 -12.16 -0.63 -2.95
C GLY A 30 -12.20 0.07 -4.31
N GLY A 31 -11.12 0.02 -5.10
CA GLY A 31 -11.00 0.73 -6.38
C GLY A 31 -10.14 1.98 -6.33
N GLU A 32 -9.64 2.35 -5.15
CA GLU A 32 -8.72 3.46 -4.95
C GLU A 32 -7.31 2.96 -4.62
N VAL A 33 -6.29 3.69 -5.08
CA VAL A 33 -4.88 3.35 -4.85
C VAL A 33 -4.26 4.43 -3.99
N HIS A 34 -3.73 4.05 -2.83
CA HIS A 34 -3.08 4.94 -1.87
C HIS A 34 -1.58 4.65 -1.83
N ALA A 35 -0.75 5.69 -1.80
CA ALA A 35 0.68 5.50 -1.58
C ALA A 35 0.92 4.96 -0.16
N MET A 36 1.62 3.83 -0.05
CA MET A 36 1.98 3.28 1.24
C MET A 36 2.95 4.24 1.93
N SER A 37 2.70 4.55 3.21
CA SER A 37 3.68 5.26 4.01
C SER A 37 4.88 4.34 4.18
N GLY A 38 6.01 4.68 3.55
CA GLY A 38 7.21 3.85 3.58
C GLY A 38 7.63 3.45 5.00
N GLY A 39 8.29 2.31 5.14
CA GLY A 39 8.80 1.83 6.43
C GLY A 39 10.15 2.43 6.79
N THR A 40 10.32 2.85 8.04
CA THR A 40 11.66 3.13 8.60
C THR A 40 12.23 1.87 9.27
N ASN A 41 13.55 1.78 9.46
CA ASN A 41 14.15 0.66 10.20
C ASN A 41 13.51 0.49 11.59
N ARG A 42 13.19 1.60 12.27
CA ARG A 42 12.49 1.57 13.57
C ARG A 42 11.09 0.95 13.45
N HIS A 43 10.35 1.30 12.40
CA HIS A 43 9.04 0.69 12.11
C HIS A 43 9.19 -0.82 11.94
N HIS A 44 10.18 -1.28 11.16
CA HIS A 44 10.45 -2.72 10.96
C HIS A 44 10.81 -3.45 12.26
N THR A 45 11.64 -2.86 13.13
CA THR A 45 11.98 -3.49 14.43
C THR A 45 10.74 -3.68 15.30
N ILE A 46 9.87 -2.66 15.39
CA ILE A 46 8.63 -2.75 16.19
C ILE A 46 7.71 -3.81 15.60
N SER A 47 7.48 -3.80 14.28
CA SER A 47 6.67 -4.82 13.61
C SER A 47 7.20 -6.23 13.85
N GLY A 48 8.52 -6.43 13.72
CA GLY A 48 9.16 -7.73 13.96
C GLY A 48 8.99 -8.23 15.40
N ASN A 49 9.16 -7.35 16.39
CA ASN A 49 8.95 -7.71 17.80
C ASN A 49 7.50 -8.13 18.07
N ILE A 50 6.53 -7.41 17.49
CA ILE A 50 5.09 -7.76 17.60
C ILE A 50 4.81 -9.10 16.93
N SER A 51 5.34 -9.33 15.72
CA SER A 51 5.18 -10.59 15.00
C SER A 51 5.72 -11.78 15.79
N VAL A 52 6.93 -11.66 16.35
CA VAL A 52 7.52 -12.72 17.19
C VAL A 52 6.68 -12.93 18.44
N SER A 53 6.32 -11.86 19.17
CA SER A 53 5.52 -11.96 20.40
C SER A 53 4.18 -12.67 20.18
N CYS A 54 3.49 -12.38 19.08
CA CYS A 54 2.20 -12.99 18.76
C CYS A 54 2.33 -14.46 18.33
N SER A 55 3.48 -14.87 17.79
CA SER A 55 3.72 -16.24 17.34
C SER A 55 4.04 -17.22 18.47
N VAL A 56 4.32 -16.75 19.70
CA VAL A 56 4.68 -17.59 20.85
C VAL A 56 3.52 -17.85 21.82
N LEU A 57 2.29 -17.51 21.41
CA LEU A 57 1.03 -17.89 22.08
C LEU A 57 0.34 -19.02 21.30
#